data_AF-A0A3M8R5A0-F1
#
_entry.id   AF-A0A3M8R5A0-F1
#
_cell.length_a   1.000
_cell.length_b   1.000
_cell.length_c   1.000
_cell.angle_alpha   90.00
_cell.angle_beta   90.00
_cell.angle_gamma   90.00
#
_symmetry.space_group_name_H-M   'P 1'
#
loop_
_entity.id
_entity.type
_entity.pdbx_description
1 polymer ?
#
loop_
_entity_poly.entity_id
_entity_poly.type
_entity_poly.pdbx_seq_one_letter_code
_entity_poly.pdbx_strand_id
1 'polypeptide(L)'
;MLWVDGMALGVVAVSALFGLLRGMIREVLSLLAWVLGLYAAWRFGPHGLAPDLPPAVPQWLRIPLADLLIFLGFVIAGTLLALLVRKIFHGMGLGGPDRLLGAFFGVLRGVLLIAVLAFGVQSSALAQASWWRQSWLAQAGVVLVSHAVTGPAVALLESSSLAK
;
A
#
# COMPACT_ATOMS: atom_id res chain seq x y z
N MET A 1 -4.46 18.90 18.82
CA MET A 1 -3.13 18.59 19.40
C MET A 1 -2.93 17.13 19.79
N LEU A 2 -3.97 16.28 19.87
CA LEU A 2 -3.80 14.82 20.08
C LEU A 2 -4.64 13.96 19.12
N TRP A 3 -5.61 14.57 18.43
CA TRP A 3 -6.57 13.81 17.63
C TRP A 3 -5.95 13.21 16.36
N VAL A 4 -5.02 13.91 15.70
CA VAL A 4 -4.32 13.40 14.49
C VAL A 4 -3.44 12.21 14.86
N ASP A 5 -2.63 12.35 15.91
CA ASP A 5 -1.75 11.27 16.38
C ASP A 5 -2.57 10.09 16.93
N GLY A 6 -3.67 10.37 17.62
CA GLY A 6 -4.63 9.36 18.08
C GLY A 6 -5.33 8.62 16.93
N MET A 7 -5.70 9.33 15.86
CA MET A 7 -6.25 8.71 14.64
C MET A 7 -5.21 7.83 13.95
N ALA A 8 -3.96 8.29 13.87
CA ALA A 8 -2.88 7.50 13.28
C ALA A 8 -2.60 6.23 14.08
N LEU A 9 -2.52 6.34 15.41
CA LEU A 9 -2.42 5.18 16.30
C LEU A 9 -3.62 4.25 16.11
N GLY A 10 -4.83 4.80 15.98
CA GLY A 10 -6.04 4.05 15.68
C GLY A 10 -5.94 3.25 14.37
N VAL A 11 -5.44 3.86 13.30
CA VAL A 11 -5.22 3.17 12.01
C VAL A 11 -4.20 2.03 12.16
N VAL A 12 -3.09 2.27 12.86
CA VAL A 12 -2.07 1.23 13.10
C VAL A 12 -2.65 0.10 13.94
N ALA A 13 -3.37 0.42 15.02
CA ALA A 13 -3.99 -0.57 15.91
C ALA A 13 -5.05 -1.41 15.17
N VAL A 14 -5.92 -0.77 14.38
CA VAL A 14 -6.92 -1.46 13.56
C VAL A 14 -6.24 -2.33 12.51
N SER A 15 -5.19 -1.82 11.85
CA SER A 15 -4.43 -2.60 10.87
C SER A 15 -3.74 -3.81 11.49
N ALA A 16 -3.14 -3.65 12.68
CA ALA A 16 -2.54 -4.73 13.46
C ALA A 16 -3.58 -5.76 13.90
N LEU A 17 -4.75 -5.31 14.36
CA LEU A 17 -5.87 -6.17 14.73
C LEU A 17 -6.37 -6.98 13.52
N PHE A 18 -6.57 -6.35 12.37
CA PHE A 18 -6.91 -7.08 11.15
C PHE A 18 -5.85 -8.09 10.76
N GLY A 19 -4.56 -7.75 10.90
CA GLY A 19 -3.45 -8.68 10.69
C GLY A 19 -3.49 -9.86 11.66
N LEU A 20 -3.77 -9.62 12.94
CA LEU A 20 -3.93 -10.66 13.97
C LEU A 20 -5.12 -11.59 13.70
N LEU A 21 -6.22 -11.03 13.19
CA LEU A 21 -7.44 -11.79 12.88
C LEU A 21 -7.30 -12.60 11.59
N ARG A 22 -6.60 -12.06 10.57
CA ARG A 22 -6.47 -12.67 9.25
C ARG A 22 -5.28 -13.61 9.11
N GLY A 23 -4.19 -13.35 9.83
CA GLY A 23 -2.91 -14.05 9.69
C GLY A 23 -2.00 -13.47 8.61
N MET A 24 -0.68 -13.70 8.74
CA MET A 24 0.33 -13.21 7.79
C MET A 24 0.13 -13.80 6.39
N ILE A 25 -0.15 -15.10 6.29
CA ILE A 25 -0.29 -15.79 5.00
C ILE A 25 -1.35 -15.10 4.13
N ARG A 26 -2.52 -14.82 4.71
CA ARG A 26 -3.61 -14.18 3.98
C ARG A 26 -3.26 -12.75 3.58
N GLU A 27 -2.55 -12.04 4.44
CA GLU A 27 -2.17 -10.66 4.18
C GLU A 27 -1.11 -10.54 3.07
N VAL A 28 -0.10 -11.41 3.08
CA VAL A 28 0.93 -11.49 2.05
C VAL A 28 0.32 -11.90 0.71
N LEU A 29 -0.51 -12.95 0.67
CA LEU A 29 -1.17 -13.38 -0.56
C LEU A 29 -2.12 -12.31 -1.10
N SER A 30 -2.81 -11.58 -0.23
CA SER A 30 -3.63 -10.43 -0.64
C SER A 30 -2.78 -9.34 -1.27
N LEU A 31 -1.64 -8.97 -0.69
CA LEU A 31 -0.76 -7.96 -1.27
C LEU A 31 -0.17 -8.42 -2.60
N LEU A 32 0.26 -9.68 -2.69
CA LEU A 32 0.76 -10.25 -3.95
C LEU A 32 -0.32 -10.22 -5.03
N ALA A 33 -1.56 -10.60 -4.71
CA ALA A 33 -2.67 -10.55 -5.65
C ALA A 33 -2.96 -9.12 -6.13
N TRP A 34 -2.87 -8.13 -5.24
CA TRP A 34 -3.01 -6.72 -5.60
C TRP A 34 -1.88 -6.25 -6.52
N VAL A 35 -0.62 -6.51 -6.18
CA VAL A 35 0.55 -6.09 -6.99
C VAL A 35 0.53 -6.76 -8.35
N LEU A 36 0.35 -8.08 -8.40
CA LEU A 36 0.28 -8.84 -9.64
C LEU A 36 -0.95 -8.46 -10.47
N GLY A 37 -2.09 -8.20 -9.83
CA GLY A 37 -3.31 -7.77 -10.50
C GLY A 37 -3.17 -6.40 -11.13
N LEU A 38 -2.58 -5.42 -10.43
CA LEU A 38 -2.32 -4.09 -10.97
C LEU A 38 -1.30 -4.15 -12.12
N TYR A 39 -0.22 -4.92 -11.96
CA TYR A 39 0.76 -5.13 -13.02
C TYR A 39 0.13 -5.79 -14.25
N ALA A 40 -0.67 -6.84 -14.06
CA ALA A 40 -1.36 -7.53 -15.14
C ALA A 40 -2.40 -6.64 -15.83
N ALA A 41 -3.19 -5.87 -15.06
CA ALA A 41 -4.14 -4.91 -15.60
C ALA A 41 -3.41 -3.90 -16.51
N TRP A 42 -2.39 -3.22 -15.97
CA TRP A 42 -1.60 -2.25 -16.74
C TRP A 42 -0.95 -2.86 -18.00
N ARG A 43 -0.48 -4.11 -17.91
CA ARG A 43 0.24 -4.77 -19.01
C ARG A 43 -0.68 -5.35 -20.09
N PHE A 44 -1.84 -5.87 -19.72
CA PHE A 44 -2.72 -6.67 -20.58
C PHE A 44 -4.10 -6.05 -20.81
N GLY A 45 -4.52 -5.03 -20.06
CA GLY A 45 -5.79 -4.36 -20.27
C GLY A 45 -5.86 -3.66 -21.63
N PRO A 46 -4.94 -2.73 -21.96
CA PRO A 46 -5.00 -1.97 -23.21
C PRO A 46 -4.86 -2.82 -24.48
N HIS A 47 -4.03 -3.86 -24.45
CA HIS A 47 -3.64 -4.64 -25.64
C HIS A 47 -4.17 -6.07 -25.65
N GLY A 48 -4.76 -6.54 -24.55
CA GLY A 48 -5.31 -7.90 -24.43
C GLY A 48 -6.83 -7.86 -24.35
N LEU A 49 -7.37 -7.56 -23.16
CA LEU A 49 -8.81 -7.70 -22.91
C LEU A 49 -9.66 -6.56 -23.51
N ALA A 50 -9.14 -5.32 -23.60
CA ALA A 50 -9.92 -4.19 -24.11
C ALA A 50 -10.38 -4.32 -25.58
N PRO A 51 -9.55 -4.82 -26.52
CA PRO A 51 -9.98 -5.13 -27.89
C PRO A 51 -11.09 -6.19 -27.96
N ASP A 52 -11.07 -7.18 -27.05
CA ASP A 52 -12.00 -8.32 -27.02
C ASP A 52 -13.36 -7.97 -26.37
N LEU A 53 -13.50 -6.77 -25.80
CA LEU A 53 -14.76 -6.32 -25.20
C LEU A 53 -15.86 -6.16 -26.27
N PRO A 54 -17.12 -6.47 -25.92
CA PRO A 54 -18.25 -6.36 -26.84
C PRO A 54 -18.33 -4.97 -27.51
N PRO A 55 -18.79 -4.90 -28.78
CA PRO A 55 -18.98 -3.64 -29.51
C PRO A 55 -19.82 -2.60 -28.75
N ALA A 56 -20.76 -3.05 -27.92
CA ALA A 56 -21.63 -2.20 -27.10
C ALA A 56 -20.89 -1.39 -26.02
N VAL A 57 -19.64 -1.74 -25.66
CA VAL A 57 -18.86 -0.99 -24.68
C VAL A 57 -18.30 0.30 -25.31
N PRO A 58 -18.61 1.49 -24.75
CA PRO A 58 -18.09 2.76 -25.26
C PRO A 58 -16.56 2.82 -25.24
N GLN A 59 -15.96 3.43 -26.27
CA GLN A 59 -14.50 3.47 -26.45
C GLN A 59 -13.74 3.99 -25.24
N TRP A 60 -14.25 5.04 -24.58
CA TRP A 60 -13.64 5.64 -23.39
C TRP A 60 -13.65 4.72 -22.17
N LEU A 61 -14.52 3.71 -22.14
CA LEU A 61 -14.69 2.78 -21.02
C LEU A 61 -13.95 1.46 -21.23
N ARG A 62 -13.53 1.13 -22.45
CA ARG A 62 -12.95 -0.19 -22.77
C ARG A 62 -11.69 -0.50 -21.98
N ILE A 63 -10.71 0.41 -21.95
CA ILE A 63 -9.46 0.19 -21.22
C ILE A 63 -9.71 0.14 -19.70
N PRO A 64 -10.38 1.12 -19.07
CA PRO A 64 -10.67 1.06 -17.64
C PRO A 64 -11.46 -0.20 -17.23
N LEU A 65 -12.41 -0.64 -18.05
CA LEU A 65 -13.18 -1.84 -17.78
C LEU A 65 -12.31 -3.10 -17.88
N ALA A 66 -11.46 -3.20 -18.90
CA ALA A 66 -10.54 -4.31 -19.05
C ALA A 66 -9.54 -4.39 -17.88
N ASP A 67 -8.94 -3.26 -17.51
CA ASP A 67 -8.04 -3.15 -16.35
C ASP A 67 -8.72 -3.63 -15.07
N LEU A 68 -9.96 -3.16 -14.83
CA LEU A 68 -10.75 -3.55 -13.66
C LEU A 68 -11.06 -5.05 -13.65
N LEU A 69 -11.48 -5.62 -14.78
CA LEU A 69 -11.80 -7.05 -14.87
C LEU A 69 -10.58 -7.92 -14.61
N ILE A 70 -9.42 -7.58 -15.20
CA ILE A 70 -8.16 -8.30 -14.96
C ILE A 70 -7.76 -8.20 -13.49
N PHE A 71 -7.76 -6.99 -12.94
CA PHE A 71 -7.42 -6.75 -11.55
C PHE A 71 -8.30 -7.54 -10.59
N LEU A 72 -9.63 -7.52 -10.79
CA LEU A 72 -10.58 -8.28 -9.98
C LEU A 72 -10.35 -9.80 -10.12
N GLY A 73 -10.03 -10.28 -11.32
CA GLY A 73 -9.67 -11.68 -11.54
C GLY A 73 -8.51 -12.13 -10.65
N PHE A 74 -7.43 -11.33 -10.57
CA PHE A 74 -6.28 -11.60 -9.70
C PHE A 74 -6.64 -11.52 -8.21
N VAL A 75 -7.42 -10.52 -7.79
CA VAL A 75 -7.85 -10.39 -6.38
C VAL A 75 -8.70 -11.58 -5.95
N ILE A 76 -9.63 -12.03 -6.81
CA ILE A 76 -10.46 -13.20 -6.56
C ILE A 76 -9.59 -14.46 -6.49
N ALA A 77 -8.72 -14.68 -7.49
CA ALA A 77 -7.82 -15.83 -7.53
C ALA A 77 -6.89 -15.87 -6.30
N GLY A 78 -6.29 -14.74 -5.93
CA GLY A 78 -5.47 -14.62 -4.74
C GLY A 78 -6.23 -14.88 -3.44
N THR A 79 -7.49 -14.44 -3.36
CA THR A 79 -8.37 -14.73 -2.22
C THR A 79 -8.64 -16.23 -2.10
N LEU A 80 -8.98 -16.89 -3.21
CA LEU A 80 -9.20 -18.33 -3.24
C LEU A 80 -7.92 -19.10 -2.87
N LEU A 81 -6.77 -18.69 -3.41
CA LEU A 81 -5.48 -19.26 -3.07
C LEU A 81 -5.19 -19.12 -1.57
N ALA A 82 -5.45 -17.96 -0.98
CA ALA A 82 -5.25 -17.75 0.45
C ALA A 82 -6.15 -18.66 1.31
N LEU A 83 -7.38 -18.95 0.88
CA LEU A 83 -8.26 -19.89 1.57
C LEU A 83 -7.70 -21.32 1.52
N LEU A 84 -7.19 -21.75 0.36
CA LEU A 84 -6.59 -23.07 0.19
C LEU A 84 -5.31 -23.22 1.03
N VAL A 85 -4.40 -22.26 0.93
CA VAL A 85 -3.15 -22.25 1.70
C VAL A 85 -3.47 -22.27 3.20
N ARG A 86 -4.39 -21.44 3.67
CA ARG A 86 -4.80 -21.43 5.09
C ARG A 86 -5.27 -22.80 5.56
N LYS A 87 -6.01 -23.56 4.74
CA LYS A 87 -6.48 -24.91 5.10
C LYS A 87 -5.31 -25.89 5.30
N ILE A 88 -4.28 -25.80 4.47
CA ILE A 88 -3.06 -26.63 4.57
C ILE A 88 -2.30 -26.30 5.85
N PHE A 89 -2.08 -25.01 6.12
CA PHE A 89 -1.30 -24.55 7.28
C PHE A 89 -2.01 -24.75 8.62
N HIS A 90 -3.35 -24.75 8.62
CA HIS A 90 -4.12 -25.03 9.83
C HIS A 90 -3.87 -26.45 10.37
N GLY A 91 -3.67 -27.43 9.48
CA GLY A 91 -3.34 -28.81 9.87
C GLY A 91 -1.96 -28.97 10.53
N MET A 92 -1.06 -27.98 10.39
CA MET A 92 0.29 -28.00 10.95
C MET A 92 0.41 -27.26 12.30
N GLY A 93 -0.71 -26.79 12.88
CA GLY A 93 -0.70 -26.07 14.16
C GLY A 93 -0.09 -24.65 14.11
N LEU A 94 0.22 -24.14 12.92
CA LEU A 94 0.91 -22.86 12.72
C LEU A 94 0.01 -21.62 12.91
N GLY A 95 -1.24 -21.80 13.34
CA GLY A 95 -2.22 -20.72 13.48
C GLY A 95 -1.84 -19.64 14.50
N GLY A 96 -1.08 -19.96 15.55
CA GLY A 96 -0.61 -18.98 16.54
C GLY A 96 0.45 -18.03 15.95
N PRO A 97 1.60 -18.57 15.51
CA PRO A 97 2.66 -17.79 14.87
C PRO A 97 2.19 -16.99 13.64
N ASP A 98 1.36 -17.57 12.77
CA ASP A 98 0.80 -16.88 11.61
C ASP A 98 0.01 -15.62 11.99
N ARG A 99 -0.77 -15.67 13.08
CA ARG A 99 -1.53 -14.53 13.58
C ARG A 99 -0.63 -13.46 14.20
N LEU A 100 0.40 -13.85 14.97
CA LEU A 100 1.36 -12.89 15.54
C LEU A 100 2.15 -12.16 14.44
N LEU A 101 2.65 -12.90 13.46
CA LEU A 101 3.32 -12.32 12.30
C LEU A 101 2.35 -11.46 11.47
N GLY A 102 1.08 -11.86 11.39
CA GLY A 102 0.02 -11.06 10.78
C GLY A 102 -0.16 -9.72 11.49
N ALA A 103 -0.13 -9.70 12.82
CA ALA A 103 -0.20 -8.47 13.61
C ALA A 103 0.99 -7.55 13.32
N PHE A 104 2.21 -8.09 13.29
CA PHE A 104 3.42 -7.34 12.94
C PHE A 104 3.33 -6.75 11.54
N PHE A 105 2.90 -7.54 10.57
CA PHE A 105 2.67 -7.07 9.21
C PHE A 105 1.57 -5.99 9.14
N GLY A 106 0.52 -6.14 9.93
CA GLY A 106 -0.54 -5.15 10.10
C GLY A 106 -0.01 -3.82 10.65
N VAL A 107 0.92 -3.84 11.61
CA VAL A 107 1.61 -2.63 12.09
C VAL A 107 2.38 -1.99 10.94
N LEU A 108 3.21 -2.75 10.22
CA LEU A 108 3.99 -2.23 9.08
C LEU A 108 3.10 -1.57 8.03
N ARG A 109 2.01 -2.23 7.64
CA ARG A 109 1.03 -1.67 6.69
C ARG A 109 0.37 -0.41 7.25
N GLY A 110 -0.01 -0.40 8.53
CA GLY A 110 -0.60 0.77 9.17
C GLY A 110 0.33 1.97 9.14
N VAL A 111 1.61 1.75 9.48
CA VAL A 111 2.66 2.78 9.41
C VAL A 111 2.85 3.27 7.97
N LEU A 112 2.89 2.36 7.00
CA LEU A 112 2.99 2.72 5.58
C LEU A 112 1.81 3.58 5.11
N LEU A 113 0.57 3.23 5.48
CA LEU A 113 -0.62 4.02 5.15
C LEU A 113 -0.53 5.42 5.75
N ILE A 114 -0.13 5.54 7.02
CA ILE A 114 0.07 6.83 7.66
C ILE A 114 1.17 7.64 7.00
N ALA A 115 2.27 7.02 6.58
CA ALA A 115 3.35 7.69 5.86
C ALA A 115 2.87 8.27 4.52
N VAL A 116 2.12 7.50 3.73
CA VAL A 116 1.54 7.96 2.45
C VAL A 116 0.57 9.12 2.68
N LEU A 117 -0.31 9.02 3.67
CA LEU A 117 -1.25 10.11 4.01
C LEU A 117 -0.51 11.36 4.50
N ALA A 118 0.49 11.19 5.35
CA ALA A 118 1.30 12.29 5.86
C ALA A 118 2.04 13.03 4.74
N PHE A 119 2.60 12.28 3.78
CA PHE A 119 3.21 12.85 2.59
C PHE A 119 2.20 13.63 1.73
N GLY A 120 0.98 13.10 1.56
CA GLY A 120 -0.10 13.80 0.85
C GLY A 120 -0.51 15.10 1.54
N VAL A 121 -0.61 15.11 2.87
CA VAL A 121 -0.93 16.33 3.63
C VAL A 121 0.20 17.35 3.49
N GLN A 122 1.45 16.91 3.66
CA GLN A 122 2.63 17.76 3.58
C GLN A 122 2.86 18.40 2.19
N SER A 123 2.45 17.72 1.12
CA SER A 123 2.52 18.21 -0.26
C SER A 123 1.34 19.10 -0.67
N SER A 124 0.35 19.27 0.22
CA SER A 124 -0.86 20.06 -0.02
C SER A 124 -0.90 21.35 0.81
N ALA A 125 -1.88 22.22 0.52
CA ALA A 125 -2.14 23.42 1.31
C ALA A 125 -2.48 23.13 2.80
N LEU A 126 -2.89 21.89 3.11
CA LEU A 126 -3.19 21.46 4.49
C LEU A 126 -1.95 21.44 5.39
N ALA A 127 -0.74 21.48 4.82
CA ALA A 127 0.51 21.54 5.58
C ALA A 127 0.58 22.78 6.52
N GLN A 128 -0.12 23.87 6.20
CA GLN A 128 -0.11 25.10 7.01
C GLN A 128 -1.12 25.06 8.17
N ALA A 129 -2.02 24.08 8.18
CA ALA A 129 -3.06 24.00 9.19
C ALA A 129 -2.47 23.85 10.59
N SER A 130 -3.06 24.55 11.57
CA SER A 130 -2.59 24.54 12.96
C SER A 130 -2.60 23.12 13.54
N TRP A 131 -3.62 22.32 13.22
CA TRP A 131 -3.74 20.94 13.68
C TRP A 131 -2.66 19.99 13.09
N TRP A 132 -2.14 20.29 11.89
CA TRP A 132 -1.08 19.50 11.26
C TRP A 132 0.28 19.84 11.85
N ARG A 133 0.66 21.13 11.85
CA ARG A 133 1.95 21.61 12.36
C ARG A 133 2.23 21.25 13.82
N GLN A 134 1.17 21.06 14.59
CA GLN A 134 1.24 20.70 16.01
C GLN A 134 1.33 19.19 16.26
N SER A 135 1.22 18.34 15.22
CA SER A 135 1.28 16.88 15.34
C SER A 135 2.73 16.36 15.31
N TRP A 136 2.96 15.21 15.97
CA TRP A 136 4.25 14.52 15.87
C TRP A 136 4.53 14.05 14.43
N LEU A 137 3.47 13.63 13.72
CA LEU A 137 3.54 13.16 12.35
C LEU A 137 4.04 14.23 11.37
N ALA A 138 3.67 15.50 11.56
CA ALA A 138 4.21 16.59 10.75
C ALA A 138 5.72 16.75 10.97
N GLN A 139 6.20 16.64 12.21
CA GLN A 139 7.63 16.74 12.53
C GLN A 139 8.42 15.55 11.98
N ALA A 140 7.90 14.33 12.15
CA ALA A 140 8.50 13.11 11.60
C ALA A 140 8.48 13.06 10.06
N GLY A 141 7.40 13.54 9.44
CA GLY A 141 7.26 13.62 7.98
C GLY A 141 8.24 14.60 7.33
N VAL A 142 8.52 15.74 8.00
CA VAL A 142 9.53 16.71 7.54
C VAL A 142 10.93 16.10 7.53
N VAL A 143 11.30 15.27 8.51
CA VAL A 143 12.60 14.58 8.55
C VAL A 143 12.75 13.59 7.38
N LEU A 144 11.73 12.78 7.11
CA LEU A 144 11.70 11.84 5.98
C LEU A 144 11.80 12.54 4.62
N VAL A 145 11.05 13.64 4.44
CA VAL A 145 11.09 14.44 3.21
C VAL A 145 12.43 15.15 3.05
N SER A 146 12.99 15.71 4.12
CA SER A 146 14.30 16.37 4.07
C SER A 146 15.42 15.41 3.68
N HIS A 147 15.48 14.20 4.21
CA HIS A 147 16.51 13.24 3.81
C HIS A 147 16.29 12.68 2.39
N ALA A 148 15.04 12.44 1.99
CA ALA A 148 14.73 11.93 0.64
C ALA A 148 14.99 12.97 -0.47
N VAL A 149 14.77 14.27 -0.20
CA VAL A 149 14.93 15.35 -1.17
C VAL A 149 16.34 15.95 -1.14
N THR A 150 16.91 16.14 0.04
CA THR A 150 18.23 16.80 0.18
C THR A 150 19.39 15.84 -0.05
N GLY A 151 19.23 14.54 0.26
CA GLY A 151 20.26 13.51 0.05
C GLY A 151 20.82 13.42 -1.38
N PRO A 152 19.99 13.20 -2.42
CA PRO A 152 20.48 13.12 -3.79
C PRO A 152 21.01 14.47 -4.32
N ALA A 153 20.41 15.60 -3.92
CA ALA A 153 20.88 16.92 -4.33
C ALA A 153 22.27 17.26 -3.76
N VAL A 154 22.54 16.89 -2.52
CA VAL A 154 23.86 17.09 -1.88
C VAL A 154 24.92 16.16 -2.49
N ALA A 155 24.57 14.90 -2.78
CA ALA A 155 25.50 13.96 -3.42
C ALA A 155 25.91 14.42 -4.84
N LEU A 156 25.00 15.04 -5.58
CA LEU A 156 25.29 15.63 -6.89
C LEU A 156 26.22 16.85 -6.79
N LEU A 157 26.10 17.67 -5.73
CA LEU A 157 26.99 18.81 -5.51
C LEU A 157 28.40 18.36 -5.09
N GLU A 158 28.54 17.36 -4.22
CA GLU A 158 29.85 16.83 -3.80
C GLU A 158 30.61 16.16 -4.96
N SER A 159 29.93 15.38 -5.80
CA SER A 159 30.56 14.78 -6.99
C SER A 159 31.06 15.82 -8.00
N SER A 160 30.38 16.96 -8.12
CA SER A 160 30.81 18.07 -8.98
C SER A 160 32.01 18.86 -8.41
N SER A 161 32.19 18.83 -7.09
CA SER A 161 33.31 19.45 -6.38
C SER A 161 34.58 18.62 -6.40
N LEU A 162 34.46 17.28 -6.48
CA LEU A 162 35.61 16.35 -6.53
C LEU A 162 36.15 16.14 -7.96
N ALA A 163 35.44 16.63 -8.96
CA ALA A 163 35.82 16.56 -10.38
C ALA A 163 36.58 17.81 -10.88
N LYS A 164 36.87 18.76 -9.99
CA LYS A 164 37.71 19.95 -10.24
C LYS A 164 39.01 19.83 -9.46
#